data_AF-A0A349YQ01-F1
#
_entry.id   AF-A0A349YQ01-F1
#
_cell.length_a   1.000
_cell.length_b   1.000
_cell.length_c   1.000
_cell.angle_alpha   90.00
_cell.angle_beta   90.00
_cell.angle_gamma   90.00
#
_symmetry.space_group_name_H-M   'P 1'
#
loop_
_entity.id
_entity.type
_entity.pdbx_description
1 polymer ?
#
loop_
_entity_poly.entity_id
_entity_poly.type
_entity_poly.pdbx_seq_one_letter_code
_entity_poly.pdbx_strand_id
1 'polypeptide(L)'
;MATSHQIGQYRFRNGCAKDVNHSLTEYKSEVDIGEDDGAKMTFTDFRIMLANNAQFKADTDYYCELNIPVDFNNEYTFTIKLEKGQGQTTGTGSSYQFLRRYTLKRGGDSNNMYGIALYCQNPKETNTSKEVVKSVVLDETNKKDNFTTAENGKLYWKGEGSNRVFYIGNSDKQFELTNKVVKASMVAAWRSNYDSSKKTKFAFIFRPIEDGFRQISFQIDRGPEDYGLINSETQNGNTVVIDYGRKIDITKVDTKLCELTNLTNQMKNPVIDRIGVWGHPEQMMAINGEQIQLGPSGYYELQGLEITSLSIMAIDNDYKNSSFTIDYEYTKED
;
A
#
# COMPACT_ATOMS: atom_id res chain seq x y z
N MET A 1 20.34 -5.96 38.83
CA MET A 1 19.30 -4.93 39.05
C MET A 1 17.97 -5.62 38.77
N ALA A 2 16.96 -5.44 39.61
CA ALA A 2 15.66 -6.06 39.39
C ALA A 2 14.89 -5.20 38.38
N THR A 3 14.47 -5.77 37.25
CA THR A 3 13.54 -5.12 36.33
C THR A 3 12.12 -5.29 36.87
N SER A 4 11.40 -4.19 37.04
CA SER A 4 9.98 -4.21 37.40
C SER A 4 9.12 -3.84 36.20
N HIS A 5 8.08 -4.62 35.94
CA HIS A 5 7.09 -4.30 34.92
C HIS A 5 5.97 -3.46 35.53
N GLN A 6 5.65 -2.34 34.89
CA GLN A 6 4.56 -1.46 35.30
C GLN A 6 3.49 -1.41 34.22
N ILE A 7 2.24 -1.25 34.65
CA ILE A 7 1.08 -1.10 33.78
C ILE A 7 0.70 0.38 33.71
N GLY A 8 0.40 0.85 32.51
CA GLY A 8 -0.20 2.15 32.24
C GLY A 8 -1.45 2.03 31.38
N GLN A 9 -2.22 3.12 31.33
CA GLN A 9 -3.36 3.23 30.45
C GLN A 9 -3.32 4.61 29.76
N TYR A 10 -3.48 4.61 28.45
CA TYR A 10 -3.72 5.80 27.64
C TYR A 10 -5.18 5.81 27.20
N ARG A 11 -5.84 6.96 27.32
CA ARG A 11 -7.21 7.17 26.83
C ARG A 11 -7.19 8.27 25.80
N PHE A 12 -7.80 8.02 24.65
CA PHE A 12 -7.94 9.03 23.60
C PHE A 12 -8.60 10.30 24.17
N ARG A 13 -8.02 11.45 23.82
CA ARG A 13 -8.57 12.77 24.16
C ARG A 13 -8.77 13.59 22.89
N ASN A 14 -7.71 13.91 22.17
CA ASN A 14 -7.74 14.58 20.86
C ASN A 14 -6.31 14.60 20.27
N GLY A 15 -6.18 15.01 19.01
CA GLY A 15 -4.87 15.35 18.42
C GLY A 15 -3.98 14.15 18.08
N CYS A 16 -4.56 12.99 17.74
CA CYS A 16 -3.80 11.83 17.27
C CYS A 16 -3.40 11.91 15.79
N ALA A 17 -3.99 12.84 15.04
CA ALA A 17 -3.73 13.09 13.64
C ALA A 17 -3.80 14.58 13.34
N LYS A 18 -2.97 15.04 12.41
CA LYS A 18 -2.94 16.42 11.90
C LYS A 18 -3.05 16.39 10.39
N ASP A 19 -4.00 17.15 9.83
CA ASP A 19 -4.14 17.23 8.39
C ASP A 19 -2.90 17.83 7.73
N VAL A 20 -2.52 17.22 6.61
CA VAL A 20 -1.40 17.63 5.78
C VAL A 20 -1.99 18.28 4.53
N ASN A 21 -1.62 19.54 4.29
CA ASN A 21 -2.04 20.25 3.09
C ASN A 21 -1.44 19.60 1.85
N HIS A 22 -2.30 19.21 0.92
CA HIS A 22 -1.92 18.50 -0.29
C HIS A 22 -2.85 18.84 -1.46
N SER A 23 -2.44 18.42 -2.66
CA SER A 23 -3.24 18.51 -3.88
C SER A 23 -3.11 17.24 -4.69
N LEU A 24 -4.16 16.87 -5.40
CA LEU A 24 -4.14 15.77 -6.36
C LEU A 24 -3.75 16.34 -7.73
N THR A 25 -2.76 15.74 -8.39
CA THR A 25 -2.29 16.18 -9.72
C THR A 25 -2.09 15.00 -10.64
N GLU A 26 -2.34 15.20 -11.92
CA GLU A 26 -1.96 14.24 -12.96
C GLU A 26 -0.48 14.40 -13.30
N TYR A 27 0.13 13.31 -13.74
CA TYR A 27 1.42 13.33 -14.40
C TYR A 27 1.45 12.29 -15.52
N LYS A 28 2.37 12.47 -16.46
CA LYS A 28 2.55 11.53 -17.56
C LYS A 28 3.70 10.58 -17.24
N SER A 29 3.47 9.29 -17.48
CA SER A 29 4.52 8.27 -17.52
C SER A 29 4.75 7.86 -18.96
N GLU A 30 6.01 7.63 -19.33
CA GLU A 30 6.39 7.21 -20.68
C GLU A 30 6.92 5.79 -20.65
N VAL A 31 6.46 4.97 -21.60
CA VAL A 31 7.00 3.63 -21.86
C VAL A 31 7.63 3.64 -23.25
N ASP A 32 8.88 3.21 -23.31
CA ASP A 32 9.58 2.99 -24.57
C ASP A 32 9.09 1.67 -25.19
N ILE A 33 8.71 1.72 -26.47
CA ILE A 33 8.12 0.60 -27.19
C ILE A 33 8.96 0.18 -28.41
N GLY A 34 10.25 0.55 -28.46
CA GLY A 34 11.18 0.39 -29.60
C GLY A 34 10.85 -0.69 -30.65
N GLU A 35 10.95 -0.39 -31.95
CA GLU A 35 12.20 -0.63 -32.71
C GLU A 35 12.56 0.43 -33.78
N ASP A 36 11.76 1.47 -34.02
CA ASP A 36 12.15 2.58 -34.92
C ASP A 36 11.76 3.95 -34.32
N ASP A 37 12.71 4.88 -34.31
CA ASP A 37 12.53 6.33 -34.10
C ASP A 37 12.08 6.84 -32.71
N GLY A 38 12.45 6.15 -31.62
CA GLY A 38 12.25 6.68 -30.26
C GLY A 38 10.77 6.89 -29.89
N ALA A 39 9.87 6.11 -30.52
CA ALA A 39 8.45 6.15 -30.25
C ALA A 39 8.18 5.78 -28.78
N LYS A 40 7.57 6.72 -28.05
CA LYS A 40 7.15 6.53 -26.67
C LYS A 40 5.64 6.52 -26.58
N MET A 41 5.11 5.62 -25.76
CA MET A 41 3.72 5.67 -25.36
C MET A 41 3.59 6.42 -24.04
N THR A 42 2.80 7.48 -24.06
CA THR A 42 2.54 8.30 -22.90
C THR A 42 1.24 7.86 -22.23
N PHE A 43 1.29 7.60 -20.93
CA PHE A 43 0.13 7.27 -20.10
C PHE A 43 -0.10 8.33 -19.04
N THR A 44 -1.33 8.44 -18.53
CA THR A 44 -1.65 9.35 -17.43
C THR A 44 -1.80 8.59 -16.12
N ASP A 45 -1.09 9.07 -15.11
CA ASP A 45 -1.12 8.64 -13.72
C ASP A 45 -1.43 9.83 -12.83
N PHE A 46 -1.60 9.59 -11.52
CA PHE A 46 -1.87 10.67 -10.57
C PHE A 46 -1.02 10.55 -9.32
N ARG A 47 -0.90 11.68 -8.62
CA ARG A 47 -0.09 11.78 -7.41
C ARG A 47 -0.68 12.77 -6.44
N ILE A 48 -0.46 12.51 -5.16
CA ILE A 48 -0.68 13.47 -4.09
C ILE A 48 0.60 14.28 -3.92
N MET A 49 0.52 15.59 -4.15
CA MET A 49 1.60 16.56 -3.97
C MET A 49 1.43 17.28 -2.64
N LEU A 50 2.48 17.31 -1.82
CA LEU A 50 2.50 18.16 -0.64
C LEU A 50 2.53 19.64 -1.04
N ALA A 51 1.74 20.47 -0.34
CA ALA A 51 1.71 21.91 -0.60
C ALA A 51 3.03 22.60 -0.19
N ASN A 52 3.32 23.76 -0.80
CA ASN A 52 4.41 24.64 -0.41
C ASN A 52 5.79 23.97 -0.33
N ASN A 53 6.07 23.00 -1.21
CA ASN A 53 7.32 22.22 -1.23
C ASN A 53 7.62 21.48 0.09
N ALA A 54 6.60 21.20 0.90
CA ALA A 54 6.74 20.40 2.10
C ALA A 54 7.23 18.99 1.77
N GLN A 55 7.82 18.34 2.78
CA GLN A 55 8.41 17.01 2.67
C GLN A 55 7.84 16.13 3.77
N PHE A 56 7.66 14.85 3.46
CA PHE A 56 7.48 13.83 4.47
C PHE A 56 8.76 13.69 5.28
N LYS A 57 8.59 13.60 6.60
CA LYS A 57 9.67 13.37 7.56
C LYS A 57 9.92 11.87 7.72
N ALA A 58 11.19 11.49 7.80
CA ALA A 58 11.60 10.16 8.22
C ALA A 58 10.98 9.79 9.58
N ASP A 59 10.73 8.50 9.77
CA ASP A 59 10.27 7.91 11.02
C ASP A 59 8.94 8.46 11.57
N THR A 60 8.19 9.19 10.74
CA THR A 60 6.88 9.74 11.07
C THR A 60 5.81 8.93 10.33
N ASP A 61 4.76 8.52 11.04
CA ASP A 61 3.65 7.80 10.42
C ASP A 61 2.68 8.77 9.74
N TYR A 62 2.25 8.42 8.55
CA TYR A 62 1.23 9.16 7.80
C TYR A 62 0.08 8.24 7.44
N TYR A 63 -1.13 8.75 7.55
CA TYR A 63 -2.34 8.11 7.06
C TYR A 63 -2.77 8.74 5.74
N CYS A 64 -3.02 7.91 4.73
CA CYS A 64 -3.55 8.34 3.45
C CYS A 64 -4.84 7.58 3.15
N GLU A 65 -5.87 8.33 2.76
CA GLU A 65 -7.15 7.82 2.28
C GLU A 65 -7.48 8.44 0.92
N LEU A 66 -7.91 7.58 0.00
CA LEU A 66 -8.44 7.94 -1.31
C LEU A 66 -9.85 7.36 -1.45
N ASN A 67 -10.80 8.17 -1.90
CA ASN A 67 -12.13 7.74 -2.29
C ASN A 67 -12.26 7.90 -3.81
N ILE A 68 -12.09 6.79 -4.52
CA ILE A 68 -12.05 6.76 -6.00
C ILE A 68 -13.42 6.30 -6.52
N PRO A 69 -14.06 7.01 -7.47
CA PRO A 69 -15.29 6.56 -8.10
C PRO A 69 -15.15 5.16 -8.70
N VAL A 70 -16.14 4.30 -8.48
CA VAL A 70 -16.14 2.94 -9.02
C VAL A 70 -16.39 2.97 -10.52
N ASP A 71 -15.44 2.45 -11.29
CA ASP A 71 -15.66 2.06 -12.68
C ASP A 71 -16.14 0.59 -12.72
N PHE A 72 -17.32 0.37 -13.29
CA PHE A 72 -17.88 -0.97 -13.46
C PHE A 72 -17.32 -1.72 -14.65
N ASN A 73 -16.45 -1.09 -15.46
CA ASN A 73 -15.90 -1.68 -16.68
C ASN A 73 -14.46 -2.11 -16.53
N ASN A 74 -13.71 -1.50 -15.62
CA ASN A 74 -12.27 -1.65 -15.52
C ASN A 74 -11.82 -2.03 -14.11
N GLU A 75 -10.86 -2.96 -14.03
CA GLU A 75 -10.08 -3.21 -12.82
C GLU A 75 -8.79 -2.38 -12.89
N TYR A 76 -8.46 -1.65 -11.83
CA TYR A 76 -7.22 -0.87 -11.77
C TYR A 76 -6.29 -1.47 -10.73
N THR A 77 -5.03 -1.72 -11.11
CA THR A 77 -3.98 -2.00 -10.13
C THR A 77 -3.04 -0.81 -10.07
N PHE A 78 -2.77 -0.31 -8.86
CA PHE A 78 -1.84 0.78 -8.60
C PHE A 78 -0.59 0.26 -7.94
N THR A 79 0.55 0.69 -8.45
CA THR A 79 1.81 0.70 -7.74
C THR A 79 1.97 2.05 -7.05
N ILE A 80 2.08 2.03 -5.71
CA ILE A 80 2.12 3.22 -4.86
C ILE A 80 3.53 3.44 -4.33
N LYS A 81 4.06 4.66 -4.50
CA LYS A 81 5.44 5.00 -4.12
C LYS A 81 5.48 6.38 -3.45
N LEU A 82 6.47 6.59 -2.58
CA LEU A 82 6.94 7.93 -2.22
C LEU A 82 8.04 8.35 -3.17
N GLU A 83 8.04 9.61 -3.60
CA GLU A 83 9.05 10.13 -4.53
C GLU A 83 9.59 11.48 -4.05
N LYS A 84 10.91 11.70 -4.21
CA LYS A 84 11.58 12.95 -3.80
C LYS A 84 11.48 14.07 -4.84
N GLY A 85 11.27 13.74 -6.12
CA GLY A 85 11.27 14.70 -7.22
C GLY A 85 9.98 15.52 -7.33
N GLN A 86 10.07 16.68 -7.97
CA GLN A 86 8.91 17.44 -8.49
C GLN A 86 8.90 17.33 -10.00
N GLY A 87 7.88 16.73 -10.60
CA GLY A 87 7.74 16.64 -12.06
C GLY A 87 7.77 15.22 -12.62
N GLN A 88 7.42 15.09 -13.89
CA GLN A 88 7.42 13.83 -14.65
C GLN A 88 8.86 13.31 -14.73
N THR A 89 9.17 12.20 -14.07
CA THR A 89 10.43 11.51 -14.31
C THR A 89 10.23 10.48 -15.41
N THR A 90 10.44 10.94 -16.63
CA THR A 90 10.86 10.11 -17.75
C THR A 90 12.06 9.27 -17.33
N GLY A 91 11.87 7.96 -17.18
CA GLY A 91 12.90 6.92 -17.37
C GLY A 91 14.12 6.82 -16.44
N THR A 92 14.53 7.84 -15.68
CA THR A 92 15.81 7.79 -14.95
C THR A 92 15.80 8.53 -13.61
N GLY A 93 15.87 7.76 -12.51
CA GLY A 93 16.62 8.17 -11.32
C GLY A 93 15.92 8.97 -10.20
N SER A 94 14.59 9.03 -10.10
CA SER A 94 13.97 9.56 -8.88
C SER A 94 14.13 8.55 -7.74
N SER A 95 14.82 8.93 -6.65
CA SER A 95 14.80 8.16 -5.40
C SER A 95 13.35 7.97 -4.95
N TYR A 96 12.94 6.71 -4.82
CA TYR A 96 11.59 6.35 -4.42
C TYR A 96 11.61 5.30 -3.32
N GLN A 97 10.56 5.31 -2.50
CA GLN A 97 10.25 4.23 -1.57
C GLN A 97 8.97 3.55 -2.05
N PHE A 98 9.05 2.26 -2.37
CA PHE A 98 7.85 1.47 -2.63
C PHE A 98 7.02 1.36 -1.34
N LEU A 99 5.73 1.67 -1.43
CA LEU A 99 4.80 1.51 -0.32
C LEU A 99 4.04 0.21 -0.46
N ARG A 100 3.27 0.08 -1.54
CA ARG A 100 2.43 -1.09 -1.78
C ARG A 100 1.92 -1.13 -3.21
N ARG A 101 1.39 -2.30 -3.57
CA ARG A 101 0.54 -2.50 -4.75
C ARG A 101 -0.91 -2.65 -4.29
N TYR A 102 -1.89 -2.18 -5.05
CA TYR A 102 -3.29 -2.26 -4.67
C TYR A 102 -4.20 -2.40 -5.89
N THR A 103 -5.17 -3.32 -5.84
CA THR A 103 -6.10 -3.58 -6.95
C THR A 103 -7.51 -3.14 -6.58
N LEU A 104 -8.04 -2.15 -7.29
CA LEU A 104 -9.45 -1.83 -7.37
C LEU A 104 -10.12 -2.75 -8.39
N LYS A 105 -10.84 -3.75 -7.89
CA LYS A 105 -11.61 -4.67 -8.75
C LYS A 105 -12.71 -3.96 -9.52
N ARG A 106 -13.01 -4.48 -10.72
CA ARG A 106 -14.19 -4.11 -11.51
C ARG A 106 -15.47 -4.30 -10.67
N GLY A 107 -16.41 -3.37 -10.78
CA GLY A 107 -17.69 -3.48 -10.07
C GLY A 107 -18.55 -4.68 -10.54
N GLY A 108 -18.85 -5.59 -9.60
CA GLY A 108 -19.66 -6.81 -9.77
C GLY A 108 -19.06 -7.96 -8.96
N ASP A 109 -19.78 -8.45 -7.94
CA ASP A 109 -19.46 -9.53 -6.98
C ASP A 109 -17.97 -9.83 -6.66
N SER A 110 -17.58 -9.51 -5.43
CA SER A 110 -16.23 -9.68 -4.89
C SER A 110 -15.94 -11.12 -4.46
N ASN A 111 -14.79 -11.67 -4.90
CA ASN A 111 -14.09 -12.76 -4.20
C ASN A 111 -12.76 -12.25 -3.62
N ASN A 112 -12.42 -12.72 -2.42
CA ASN A 112 -11.16 -12.45 -1.72
C ASN A 112 -9.96 -12.84 -2.58
N MET A 113 -8.93 -11.98 -2.67
CA MET A 113 -7.65 -12.33 -3.29
C MET A 113 -6.54 -12.14 -2.27
N TYR A 114 -5.96 -13.26 -1.83
CA TYR A 114 -4.70 -13.28 -1.08
C TYR A 114 -3.54 -13.09 -2.08
N GLY A 115 -2.42 -12.48 -1.71
CA GLY A 115 -1.24 -12.35 -2.57
C GLY A 115 0.06 -12.70 -1.84
N ILE A 116 1.03 -13.30 -2.52
CA ILE A 116 2.39 -13.62 -2.03
C ILE A 116 3.45 -13.06 -2.97
N ALA A 117 4.56 -12.56 -2.43
CA ALA A 117 5.74 -12.14 -3.19
C ALA A 117 6.95 -13.08 -2.93
N LEU A 118 7.74 -13.35 -3.97
CA LEU A 118 9.03 -14.05 -3.89
C LEU A 118 10.19 -13.05 -4.08
N TYR A 119 11.25 -13.22 -3.30
CA TYR A 119 12.56 -12.66 -3.62
C TYR A 119 13.41 -13.74 -4.27
N CYS A 120 13.90 -13.52 -5.48
CA CYS A 120 14.95 -14.36 -6.04
C CYS A 120 16.27 -13.61 -5.96
N GLN A 121 17.20 -14.09 -5.14
CA GLN A 121 18.60 -13.75 -5.32
C GLN A 121 19.08 -14.51 -6.55
N ASN A 122 19.44 -13.78 -7.61
CA ASN A 122 20.08 -14.36 -8.77
C ASN A 122 21.35 -15.09 -8.30
N PRO A 123 21.49 -16.41 -8.46
CA PRO A 123 22.63 -17.16 -7.89
C PRO A 123 23.98 -16.74 -8.47
N LYS A 124 23.99 -15.91 -9.51
CA LYS A 124 25.19 -15.46 -10.23
C LYS A 124 25.55 -13.99 -9.99
N GLU A 125 24.76 -13.23 -9.23
CA GLU A 125 25.03 -11.79 -9.00
C GLU A 125 25.32 -11.52 -7.53
N THR A 126 26.56 -11.14 -7.26
CA THR A 126 27.10 -10.90 -5.91
C THR A 126 26.85 -9.48 -5.38
N ASN A 127 26.17 -8.59 -6.11
CA ASN A 127 26.03 -7.19 -5.68
C ASN A 127 24.60 -6.64 -5.79
N THR A 128 24.00 -6.46 -4.61
CA THR A 128 23.18 -5.31 -4.18
C THR A 128 22.19 -4.71 -5.18
N SER A 129 21.11 -5.42 -5.46
CA SER A 129 19.76 -4.82 -5.47
C SER A 129 18.73 -5.93 -5.21
N LYS A 130 17.87 -5.74 -4.19
CA LYS A 130 16.73 -6.63 -3.93
C LYS A 130 15.57 -6.13 -4.77
N GLU A 131 15.50 -6.52 -6.03
CA GLU A 131 14.34 -6.21 -6.86
C GLU A 131 13.16 -7.15 -6.54
N VAL A 132 11.95 -6.60 -6.55
CA VAL A 132 10.71 -7.38 -6.45
C VAL A 132 10.52 -8.07 -7.80
N VAL A 133 10.87 -9.36 -7.90
CA VAL A 133 10.87 -10.02 -9.21
C VAL A 133 9.46 -10.38 -9.66
N LYS A 134 8.58 -10.93 -8.79
CA LYS A 134 7.17 -11.24 -9.15
C LYS A 134 6.24 -11.32 -7.92
N SER A 135 5.00 -10.83 -8.05
CA SER A 135 3.88 -11.06 -7.13
C SER A 135 2.91 -12.09 -7.69
N VAL A 136 2.40 -13.01 -6.88
CA VAL A 136 1.37 -13.97 -7.28
C VAL A 136 0.14 -13.84 -6.39
N VAL A 137 -1.02 -13.84 -7.04
CA VAL A 137 -2.33 -13.93 -6.38
C VAL A 137 -2.57 -15.38 -5.96
N LEU A 138 -2.80 -15.59 -4.67
CA LEU A 138 -3.28 -16.82 -4.05
C LEU A 138 -4.80 -16.95 -4.20
N ASP A 139 -5.25 -17.02 -5.44
CA ASP A 139 -6.57 -17.49 -5.79
C ASP A 139 -6.44 -18.83 -6.55
N GLU A 140 -7.58 -19.36 -7.02
CA GLU A 140 -7.59 -20.62 -7.76
C GLU A 140 -6.78 -20.57 -9.06
N THR A 141 -6.47 -19.39 -9.59
CA THR A 141 -5.75 -19.26 -10.88
C THR A 141 -4.30 -19.72 -10.80
N ASN A 142 -3.72 -19.86 -9.60
CA ASN A 142 -2.35 -20.36 -9.40
C ASN A 142 -2.28 -21.60 -8.49
N LYS A 143 -3.42 -22.27 -8.23
CA LYS A 143 -3.44 -23.54 -7.50
C LYS A 143 -2.80 -24.61 -8.37
N LYS A 144 -1.73 -25.25 -7.89
CA LYS A 144 -0.95 -26.26 -8.64
C LYS A 144 -1.85 -27.33 -9.26
N ASP A 145 -2.87 -27.77 -8.53
CA ASP A 145 -3.77 -28.85 -8.96
C ASP A 145 -4.58 -28.49 -10.24
N ASN A 146 -4.61 -27.21 -10.64
CA ASN A 146 -5.25 -26.74 -11.87
C ASN A 146 -4.34 -26.81 -13.11
N PHE A 147 -3.08 -27.24 -12.95
CA PHE A 147 -2.07 -27.23 -14.01
C PHE A 147 -1.37 -28.58 -14.13
N THR A 148 -1.29 -29.11 -15.36
CA THR A 148 -0.51 -30.31 -15.68
C THR A 148 0.93 -29.97 -16.07
N THR A 149 1.19 -28.73 -16.48
CA THR A 149 2.52 -28.21 -16.86
C THR A 149 2.75 -26.83 -16.25
N ALA A 150 3.95 -26.59 -15.75
CA ALA A 150 4.33 -25.31 -15.18
C ALA A 150 4.93 -24.36 -16.24
N GLU A 151 4.69 -23.06 -16.09
CA GLU A 151 5.38 -22.02 -16.84
C GLU A 151 6.69 -21.67 -16.12
N ASN A 152 7.79 -21.56 -16.88
CA ASN A 152 9.10 -21.29 -16.32
C ASN A 152 9.11 -19.96 -15.55
N GLY A 153 9.54 -19.99 -14.29
CA GLY A 153 9.60 -18.84 -13.39
C GLY A 153 8.24 -18.35 -12.87
N LYS A 154 7.15 -19.11 -13.01
CA LYS A 154 5.84 -18.83 -12.40
C LYS A 154 5.68 -19.54 -11.07
N LEU A 155 5.03 -18.90 -10.08
CA LEU A 155 4.82 -19.48 -8.76
C LEU A 155 3.42 -20.10 -8.65
N TYR A 156 3.36 -21.29 -8.07
CA TYR A 156 2.17 -22.09 -7.83
C TYR A 156 2.05 -22.47 -6.35
N TRP A 157 0.85 -22.78 -5.88
CA TRP A 157 0.63 -23.19 -4.49
C TRP A 157 -0.26 -24.43 -4.36
N LYS A 158 -0.12 -25.17 -3.26
CA LYS A 158 -0.98 -26.29 -2.87
C LYS A 158 -1.26 -26.26 -1.36
N GLY A 159 -2.43 -26.75 -0.95
CA GLY A 159 -2.82 -26.85 0.47
C GLY A 159 -3.75 -25.72 0.94
N GLU A 160 -4.35 -25.84 2.12
CA GLU A 160 -5.36 -24.90 2.62
C GLU A 160 -4.88 -24.04 3.79
N GLY A 161 -5.46 -22.85 3.94
CA GLY A 161 -5.18 -21.95 5.07
C GLY A 161 -3.70 -21.57 5.21
N SER A 162 -3.14 -21.81 6.39
CA SER A 162 -1.73 -21.54 6.73
C SER A 162 -0.76 -22.65 6.28
N ASN A 163 -1.26 -23.84 5.92
CA ASN A 163 -0.48 -25.03 5.54
C ASN A 163 -0.14 -25.09 4.05
N ARG A 164 0.04 -23.92 3.42
CA ARG A 164 0.35 -23.83 1.99
C ARG A 164 1.80 -24.17 1.69
N VAL A 165 1.98 -24.93 0.61
CA VAL A 165 3.26 -25.33 0.04
C VAL A 165 3.42 -24.67 -1.33
N PHE A 166 4.61 -24.15 -1.62
CA PHE A 166 4.88 -23.35 -2.81
C PHE A 166 5.78 -24.06 -3.81
N TYR A 167 5.54 -23.82 -5.09
CA TYR A 167 6.30 -24.38 -6.19
C TYR A 167 6.65 -23.30 -7.23
N ILE A 168 7.85 -23.36 -7.82
CA ILE A 168 8.25 -22.56 -8.97
C ILE A 168 8.25 -23.46 -10.21
N GLY A 169 7.68 -22.99 -11.31
CA GLY A 169 7.83 -23.65 -12.60
C GLY A 169 9.25 -23.49 -13.13
N ASN A 170 9.82 -24.54 -13.70
CA ASN A 170 11.14 -24.51 -14.33
C ASN A 170 11.04 -24.63 -15.87
N SER A 171 12.17 -24.54 -16.56
CA SER A 171 12.26 -24.61 -18.03
C SER A 171 11.71 -25.91 -18.62
N ASP A 172 11.64 -26.96 -17.80
CA ASP A 172 11.21 -28.31 -18.20
C ASP A 172 9.72 -28.56 -17.92
N LYS A 173 8.97 -27.48 -17.66
CA LYS A 173 7.53 -27.49 -17.34
C LYS A 173 7.17 -28.29 -16.08
N GLN A 174 8.14 -28.51 -15.19
CA GLN A 174 7.96 -29.18 -13.91
C GLN A 174 7.78 -28.18 -12.76
N PHE A 175 7.18 -28.65 -11.67
CA PHE A 175 6.97 -27.88 -10.44
C PHE A 175 8.06 -28.18 -9.42
N GLU A 176 8.96 -27.24 -9.18
CA GLU A 176 10.02 -27.35 -8.18
C GLU A 176 9.57 -26.74 -6.85
N LEU A 177 9.75 -27.45 -5.74
CA LEU A 177 9.38 -26.95 -4.41
C LEU A 177 10.21 -25.71 -4.04
N THR A 178 9.58 -24.65 -3.50
CA THR A 178 10.32 -23.49 -2.97
C THR A 178 9.89 -23.12 -1.56
N ASN A 179 10.87 -22.75 -0.73
CA ASN A 179 10.67 -22.18 0.60
C ASN A 179 11.09 -20.69 0.67
N LYS A 180 11.53 -20.10 -0.44
CA LYS A 180 12.06 -18.73 -0.51
C LYS A 180 10.96 -17.65 -0.63
N VAL A 181 9.85 -17.82 0.06
CA VAL A 181 8.67 -16.94 0.04
C VAL A 181 8.67 -15.98 1.24
N VAL A 182 8.36 -14.71 1.00
CA VAL A 182 8.03 -13.77 2.07
C VAL A 182 6.52 -13.59 2.10
N LYS A 183 5.91 -13.96 3.21
CA LYS A 183 4.48 -13.80 3.45
C LYS A 183 4.25 -12.36 3.92
N ALA A 184 3.91 -11.46 3.01
CA ALA A 184 3.39 -10.15 3.38
C ALA A 184 1.86 -10.25 3.50
N SER A 185 1.31 -9.95 4.69
CA SER A 185 -0.13 -9.86 4.88
C SER A 185 -0.62 -8.54 4.28
N MET A 186 -1.26 -8.60 3.12
CA MET A 186 -1.94 -7.45 2.56
C MET A 186 -3.34 -7.39 3.16
N VAL A 187 -3.57 -6.38 4.00
CA VAL A 187 -4.88 -6.15 4.62
C VAL A 187 -5.92 -5.87 3.54
N ALA A 188 -7.07 -6.53 3.67
CA ALA A 188 -8.23 -6.34 2.82
C ALA A 188 -8.64 -4.86 2.79
N ALA A 189 -8.97 -4.35 1.61
CA ALA A 189 -9.78 -3.14 1.54
C ALA A 189 -11.24 -3.54 1.66
N TRP A 190 -11.86 -3.10 2.75
CA TRP A 190 -13.27 -3.34 3.01
C TRP A 190 -14.13 -2.33 2.27
N ARG A 191 -15.24 -2.84 1.74
CA ARG A 191 -16.34 -2.05 1.20
C ARG A 191 -17.06 -1.41 2.38
N SER A 192 -16.87 -0.11 2.63
CA SER A 192 -17.82 0.60 3.49
C SER A 192 -19.16 0.71 2.75
N ASN A 193 -20.25 0.54 3.49
CA ASN A 193 -21.63 0.43 3.00
C ASN A 193 -21.98 1.39 1.86
N TYR A 194 -22.88 0.93 0.97
CA TYR A 194 -23.48 1.68 -0.13
C TYR A 194 -23.87 3.10 0.30
N ASP A 195 -22.96 4.04 0.09
CA ASP A 195 -23.30 5.45 -0.03
C ASP A 195 -23.68 5.70 -1.49
N SER A 196 -24.68 6.55 -1.65
CA SER A 196 -25.16 7.14 -2.90
C SER A 196 -24.05 7.68 -3.84
N SER A 197 -22.84 7.86 -3.31
CA SER A 197 -21.67 8.41 -4.00
C SER A 197 -20.93 7.46 -4.95
N LYS A 198 -21.19 6.14 -4.94
CA LYS A 198 -20.53 5.15 -5.83
C LYS A 198 -18.98 5.26 -5.85
N LYS A 199 -18.35 5.42 -4.69
CA LYS A 199 -16.88 5.46 -4.54
C LYS A 199 -16.37 4.24 -3.76
N THR A 200 -15.17 3.78 -4.10
CA THR A 200 -14.40 2.81 -3.32
C THR A 200 -13.40 3.55 -2.46
N LYS A 201 -13.44 3.26 -1.15
CA LYS A 201 -12.47 3.75 -0.18
C LYS A 201 -11.20 2.89 -0.21
N PHE A 202 -10.07 3.57 -0.22
CA PHE A 202 -8.75 2.99 -0.10
C PHE A 202 -7.98 3.74 0.98
N ALA A 203 -7.48 3.04 2.00
CA ALA A 203 -6.75 3.68 3.10
C ALA A 203 -5.52 2.86 3.53
N PHE A 204 -4.46 3.55 3.93
CA PHE A 204 -3.23 2.92 4.40
C PHE A 204 -2.41 3.84 5.31
N ILE A 205 -1.54 3.25 6.12
CA ILE A 205 -0.53 3.97 6.89
C ILE A 205 0.84 3.64 6.32
N PHE A 206 1.72 4.63 6.26
CA PHE A 206 3.09 4.46 5.82
C PHE A 206 4.06 5.30 6.64
N ARG A 207 5.32 4.85 6.68
CA ARG A 207 6.44 5.56 7.30
C ARG A 207 7.55 5.76 6.26
N PRO A 208 7.94 7.01 5.96
CA PRO A 208 9.11 7.29 5.15
C PRO A 208 10.38 6.77 5.84
N ILE A 209 11.24 6.07 5.10
CA ILE A 209 12.52 5.54 5.63
C ILE A 209 13.62 6.61 5.71
N GLU A 210 13.42 7.74 5.03
CA GLU A 210 14.35 8.87 5.00
C GLU A 210 13.60 10.16 4.66
N ASP A 211 14.23 11.30 4.91
CA ASP A 211 13.68 12.61 4.57
C ASP A 211 13.72 12.88 3.06
N GLY A 212 12.90 13.84 2.64
CA GLY A 212 12.98 14.42 1.30
C GLY A 212 11.93 13.93 0.32
N PHE A 213 11.09 12.96 0.69
CA PHE A 213 9.93 12.59 -0.12
C PHE A 213 8.91 13.73 -0.13
N ARG A 214 8.34 14.03 -1.30
CA ARG A 214 7.45 15.19 -1.52
C ARG A 214 6.09 14.83 -2.08
N GLN A 215 5.96 13.62 -2.61
CA GLN A 215 4.74 13.17 -3.26
C GLN A 215 4.50 11.69 -3.04
N ILE A 216 3.23 11.29 -3.12
CA ILE A 216 2.80 9.90 -3.20
C ILE A 216 2.30 9.67 -4.63
N SER A 217 3.00 8.85 -5.41
CA SER A 217 2.58 8.50 -6.77
C SER A 217 1.70 7.27 -6.77
N PHE A 218 0.68 7.29 -7.63
CA PHE A 218 -0.24 6.20 -7.90
C PHE A 218 -0.14 5.86 -9.38
N GLN A 219 0.77 4.95 -9.68
CA GLN A 219 1.01 4.49 -11.04
C GLN A 219 0.09 3.32 -11.36
N ILE A 220 -0.74 3.45 -12.38
CA ILE A 220 -1.57 2.34 -12.87
C ILE A 220 -0.65 1.33 -13.57
N ASP A 221 -0.76 0.07 -13.20
CA ASP A 221 -0.08 -1.02 -13.89
C ASP A 221 -0.73 -1.24 -15.26
N ARG A 222 0.09 -1.20 -16.31
CA ARG A 222 -0.40 -1.29 -17.69
C ARG A 222 -0.55 -2.76 -18.11
N GLY A 223 -1.74 -3.11 -18.58
CA GLY A 223 -2.03 -4.37 -19.26
C GLY A 223 -1.98 -4.23 -20.78
N PRO A 224 -1.93 -5.33 -21.55
CA PRO A 224 -1.97 -5.29 -23.03
C PRO A 224 -3.12 -4.44 -23.60
N GLU A 225 -4.26 -4.42 -22.91
CA GLU A 225 -5.43 -3.61 -23.26
C GLU A 225 -5.15 -2.10 -23.23
N ASP A 226 -4.27 -1.62 -22.35
CA ASP A 226 -3.98 -0.19 -22.22
C ASP A 226 -3.22 0.38 -23.42
N TYR A 227 -2.46 -0.45 -24.12
CA TYR A 227 -1.70 -0.04 -25.32
C TYR A 227 -2.61 0.19 -26.54
N GLY A 228 -3.81 -0.41 -26.55
CA GLY A 228 -4.80 -0.24 -27.63
C GLY A 228 -5.81 0.88 -27.37
N LEU A 229 -5.85 1.44 -26.16
CA LEU A 229 -6.77 2.52 -25.80
C LEU A 229 -6.12 3.87 -26.09
N ILE A 230 -6.71 4.63 -27.00
CA ILE A 230 -6.20 5.94 -27.44
C ILE A 230 -7.13 7.04 -26.95
N ASN A 231 -6.62 7.93 -26.11
CA ASN A 231 -7.32 9.15 -25.74
C ASN A 231 -6.85 10.28 -26.66
N SER A 232 -7.78 10.89 -27.39
CA SER A 232 -7.48 11.93 -28.36
C SER A 232 -8.42 13.11 -28.24
N GLU A 233 -7.95 14.28 -28.65
CA GLU A 233 -8.72 15.52 -28.69
C GLU A 233 -8.64 16.14 -30.07
N THR A 234 -9.69 16.88 -30.45
CA THR A 234 -9.67 17.66 -31.69
C THR A 234 -9.06 19.03 -31.41
N GLN A 235 -7.89 19.30 -31.99
CA GLN A 235 -7.21 20.58 -31.93
C GLN A 235 -7.10 21.17 -33.35
N ASN A 236 -7.63 22.37 -33.55
CA ASN A 236 -7.62 23.06 -34.86
C ASN A 236 -8.16 22.20 -36.02
N GLY A 237 -9.15 21.34 -35.75
CA GLY A 237 -9.76 20.44 -36.75
C GLY A 237 -9.02 19.12 -36.98
N ASN A 238 -7.89 18.88 -36.30
CA ASN A 238 -7.13 17.64 -36.37
C ASN A 238 -7.26 16.82 -35.09
N THR A 239 -7.39 15.50 -35.20
CA THR A 239 -7.34 14.59 -34.06
C THR A 239 -5.90 14.41 -33.60
N VAL A 240 -5.60 14.80 -32.36
CA VAL A 240 -4.29 14.67 -31.73
C VAL A 240 -4.39 13.65 -30.60
N VAL A 241 -3.49 12.66 -30.59
CA VAL A 241 -3.38 11.70 -29.48
C VAL A 241 -2.76 12.40 -28.27
N ILE A 242 -3.45 12.36 -27.13
CA ILE A 242 -3.02 13.00 -25.89
C ILE A 242 -2.30 12.01 -24.98
N ASP A 243 -2.86 10.80 -24.83
CA ASP A 243 -2.26 9.70 -24.09
C ASP A 243 -2.95 8.37 -24.42
N TYR A 244 -2.42 7.29 -23.85
CA TYR A 244 -2.92 5.94 -23.97
C TYR A 244 -3.43 5.39 -22.64
N GLY A 245 -4.22 4.32 -22.73
CA GLY A 245 -4.64 3.51 -21.60
C GLY A 245 -5.82 4.07 -20.81
N ARG A 246 -6.20 3.30 -19.80
CA ARG A 246 -7.23 3.71 -18.84
C ARG A 246 -6.72 4.84 -17.97
N LYS A 247 -7.61 5.78 -17.67
CA LYS A 247 -7.35 6.93 -16.78
C LYS A 247 -8.35 6.99 -15.64
N ILE A 248 -7.98 7.71 -14.59
CA ILE A 248 -8.86 8.04 -13.48
C ILE A 248 -9.15 9.53 -13.53
N ASP A 249 -10.43 9.87 -13.44
CA ASP A 249 -10.87 11.25 -13.33
C ASP A 249 -10.57 11.77 -11.92
N ILE A 250 -9.39 12.38 -11.75
CA ILE A 250 -8.91 12.86 -10.45
C ILE A 250 -9.82 13.96 -9.86
N THR A 251 -10.63 14.64 -10.68
CA THR A 251 -11.56 15.69 -10.20
C THR A 251 -12.69 15.12 -9.34
N LYS A 252 -12.91 13.80 -9.40
CA LYS A 252 -13.94 13.08 -8.64
C LYS A 252 -13.36 12.26 -7.49
N VAL A 253 -12.04 12.28 -7.30
CA VAL A 253 -11.36 11.54 -6.24
C VAL A 253 -11.25 12.44 -5.01
N ASP A 254 -11.73 11.96 -3.86
CA ASP A 254 -11.50 12.66 -2.60
C ASP A 254 -10.26 12.10 -1.91
N THR A 255 -9.46 12.98 -1.31
CA THR A 255 -8.19 12.60 -0.68
C THR A 255 -8.11 13.15 0.73
N LYS A 256 -7.63 12.32 1.67
CA LYS A 256 -7.28 12.74 3.04
C LYS A 256 -5.86 12.26 3.33
N LEU A 257 -5.03 13.17 3.83
CA LEU A 257 -3.66 12.89 4.23
C LEU A 257 -3.40 13.52 5.58
N CYS A 258 -2.97 12.70 6.54
CA CYS A 258 -2.70 13.14 7.90
C CYS A 258 -1.33 12.67 8.37
N GLU A 259 -0.62 13.52 9.11
CA GLU A 259 0.53 13.17 9.95
C GLU A 259 -0.03 12.60 11.26
N LEU A 260 0.38 11.38 11.63
CA LEU A 260 -0.07 10.74 12.86
C LEU A 260 0.87 11.05 14.01
N THR A 261 0.30 11.21 15.20
CA THR A 261 1.06 11.46 16.42
C THR A 261 1.56 10.14 16.98
N ASN A 262 2.87 10.05 17.25
CA ASN A 262 3.41 8.95 18.01
C ASN A 262 2.94 9.05 19.48
N LEU A 263 2.06 8.15 19.87
CA LEU A 263 1.40 8.10 21.17
C LEU A 263 2.32 7.61 22.28
N THR A 264 3.40 6.88 21.98
CA THR A 264 4.35 6.44 23.02
C THR A 264 5.02 7.62 23.71
N ASN A 265 5.22 8.73 22.99
CA ASN A 265 5.71 10.00 23.55
C ASN A 265 4.75 10.64 24.59
N GLN A 266 3.49 10.20 24.61
CA GLN A 266 2.48 10.65 25.57
C GLN A 266 2.25 9.64 26.70
N MET A 267 2.96 8.51 26.67
CA MET A 267 2.92 7.48 27.70
C MET A 267 4.01 7.71 28.75
N LYS A 268 3.90 7.00 29.88
CA LYS A 268 4.88 7.09 30.98
C LYS A 268 6.29 6.66 30.59
N ASN A 269 6.41 5.73 29.63
CA ASN A 269 7.66 5.31 29.03
C ASN A 269 7.45 5.27 27.50
N PRO A 270 8.34 5.88 26.69
CA PRO A 270 8.25 5.83 25.23
C PRO A 270 8.54 4.45 24.63
N VAL A 271 9.09 3.52 25.42
CA VAL A 271 9.30 2.12 25.04
C VAL A 271 8.37 1.24 25.87
N ILE A 272 7.54 0.46 25.18
CA ILE A 272 6.54 -0.41 25.80
C ILE A 272 6.72 -1.86 25.31
N ASP A 273 6.48 -2.82 26.20
CA ASP A 273 6.76 -4.25 25.99
C ASP A 273 5.52 -5.05 25.54
N ARG A 274 4.34 -4.50 25.87
CA ARG A 274 3.03 -5.07 25.57
C ARG A 274 2.01 -3.98 25.40
N ILE A 275 1.07 -4.20 24.49
CA ILE A 275 -0.12 -3.35 24.32
C ILE A 275 -1.39 -4.17 24.18
N GLY A 276 -2.48 -3.65 24.73
CA GLY A 276 -3.85 -4.00 24.42
C GLY A 276 -4.58 -2.74 23.95
N VAL A 277 -4.99 -2.72 22.68
CA VAL A 277 -5.72 -1.61 22.07
C VAL A 277 -7.19 -1.99 21.95
N TRP A 278 -8.04 -1.14 22.50
CA TRP A 278 -9.48 -1.18 22.31
C TRP A 278 -9.90 0.03 21.49
N GLY A 279 -10.53 -0.19 20.35
CA GLY A 279 -10.96 0.86 19.44
C GLY A 279 -12.10 0.40 18.55
N HIS A 280 -12.37 1.17 17.51
CA HIS A 280 -13.40 0.79 16.54
C HIS A 280 -12.89 -0.37 15.66
N PRO A 281 -13.75 -1.33 15.25
CA PRO A 281 -13.40 -2.30 14.22
C PRO A 281 -12.83 -1.61 12.97
N GLU A 282 -11.85 -2.22 12.33
CA GLU A 282 -11.19 -1.69 11.12
C GLU A 282 -10.39 -0.40 11.31
N GLN A 283 -10.25 0.10 12.55
CA GLN A 283 -9.43 1.26 12.84
C GLN A 283 -7.96 0.98 12.50
N MET A 284 -7.34 1.93 11.81
CA MET A 284 -5.97 1.81 11.31
C MET A 284 -4.99 2.34 12.35
N MET A 285 -3.91 1.60 12.57
CA MET A 285 -2.81 2.00 13.43
C MET A 285 -1.47 1.59 12.83
N ALA A 286 -0.39 2.13 13.38
CA ALA A 286 0.96 1.70 13.08
C ALA A 286 1.73 1.39 14.37
N ILE A 287 2.43 0.27 14.37
CA ILE A 287 3.37 -0.14 15.43
C ILE A 287 4.74 -0.19 14.78
N ASN A 288 5.70 0.61 15.24
CA ASN A 288 7.04 0.67 14.66
C ASN A 288 7.06 0.91 13.14
N GLY A 289 6.06 1.62 12.62
CA GLY A 289 5.90 1.92 11.19
C GLY A 289 5.20 0.83 10.39
N GLU A 290 4.91 -0.32 10.99
CA GLU A 290 4.11 -1.36 10.36
C GLU A 290 2.62 -1.06 10.53
N GLN A 291 1.90 -1.01 9.42
CA GLN A 291 0.46 -0.82 9.41
C GLN A 291 -0.26 -2.04 9.99
N ILE A 292 -1.13 -1.80 10.97
CA ILE A 292 -2.04 -2.77 11.55
C ILE A 292 -3.47 -2.24 11.44
N GLN A 293 -4.41 -3.13 11.18
CA GLN A 293 -5.83 -2.81 11.24
C GLN A 293 -6.45 -3.58 12.42
N LEU A 294 -7.21 -2.88 13.27
CA LEU A 294 -7.97 -3.53 14.33
C LEU A 294 -8.95 -4.52 13.72
N GLY A 295 -9.01 -5.73 14.28
CA GLY A 295 -9.90 -6.77 13.80
C GLY A 295 -11.38 -6.42 14.01
N PRO A 296 -12.30 -7.27 13.54
CA PRO A 296 -13.74 -7.04 13.65
C PRO A 296 -14.26 -6.86 15.08
N SER A 297 -13.53 -7.34 16.08
CA SER A 297 -13.86 -7.17 17.51
C SER A 297 -13.52 -5.78 18.07
N GLY A 298 -12.75 -4.96 17.34
CA GLY A 298 -12.23 -3.70 17.85
C GLY A 298 -11.11 -3.87 18.90
N TYR A 299 -10.60 -5.09 19.08
CA TYR A 299 -9.51 -5.39 20.00
C TYR A 299 -8.27 -5.87 19.26
N TYR A 300 -7.10 -5.42 19.72
CA TYR A 300 -5.80 -5.93 19.29
C TYR A 300 -4.86 -6.03 20.47
N GLU A 301 -4.04 -7.07 20.48
CA GLU A 301 -3.02 -7.29 21.51
C GLU A 301 -1.71 -7.71 20.87
N LEU A 302 -0.62 -7.19 21.41
CA LEU A 302 0.73 -7.57 21.03
C LEU A 302 1.61 -7.66 22.28
N GLN A 303 2.41 -8.72 22.34
CA GLN A 303 3.41 -8.98 23.38
C GLN A 303 4.70 -9.48 22.72
N GLY A 304 5.85 -9.17 23.34
CA GLY A 304 7.14 -9.78 22.98
C GLY A 304 7.85 -9.09 21.82
N LEU A 305 7.38 -7.89 21.45
CA LEU A 305 8.06 -6.97 20.55
C LEU A 305 8.24 -5.65 21.28
N GLU A 306 9.44 -5.08 21.25
CA GLU A 306 9.69 -3.73 21.75
C GLU A 306 8.94 -2.72 20.87
N ILE A 307 8.05 -1.94 21.46
CA ILE A 307 7.25 -0.93 20.76
C ILE A 307 7.80 0.44 21.13
N THR A 308 8.47 1.07 20.16
CA THR A 308 9.07 2.40 20.30
C THR A 308 8.22 3.50 19.66
N SER A 309 7.27 3.10 18.81
CA SER A 309 6.28 4.01 18.24
C SER A 309 4.94 3.33 18.02
N LEU A 310 3.88 4.06 18.34
CA LEU A 310 2.50 3.65 18.19
C LEU A 310 1.67 4.83 17.73
N SER A 311 1.03 4.71 16.58
CA SER A 311 0.20 5.76 15.98
C SER A 311 -1.16 5.18 15.67
N ILE A 312 -2.26 5.87 16.03
CA ILE A 312 -3.62 5.39 15.75
C ILE A 312 -4.37 6.48 15.01
N MET A 313 -4.97 6.14 13.86
CA MET A 313 -5.84 7.04 13.12
C MET A 313 -7.22 7.09 13.77
N ALA A 314 -7.61 8.26 14.23
CA ALA A 314 -8.93 8.55 14.79
C ALA A 314 -9.37 9.92 14.25
N ILE A 315 -10.59 10.00 13.71
CA ILE A 315 -11.05 11.17 12.96
C ILE A 315 -11.81 12.13 13.90
N ASP A 316 -11.47 13.42 13.78
CA ASP A 316 -12.28 14.61 14.10
C ASP A 316 -13.00 14.66 15.46
N ASN A 317 -12.32 14.35 16.56
CA ASN A 317 -12.90 14.42 17.92
C ASN A 317 -14.26 13.71 18.02
N ASP A 318 -14.55 12.77 17.13
CA ASP A 318 -15.79 12.02 17.13
C ASP A 318 -15.66 10.92 18.18
N TYR A 319 -15.89 11.31 19.43
CA TYR A 319 -15.86 10.40 20.57
C TYR A 319 -16.82 9.21 20.41
N LYS A 320 -17.81 9.27 19.51
CA LYS A 320 -18.71 8.14 19.24
C LYS A 320 -18.11 7.13 18.28
N ASN A 321 -17.27 7.56 17.33
CA ASN A 321 -16.77 6.72 16.25
C ASN A 321 -15.24 6.55 16.21
N SER A 322 -14.49 7.25 17.08
CA SER A 322 -13.02 7.32 17.04
C SER A 322 -12.34 7.22 18.42
N SER A 323 -13.09 6.89 19.47
CA SER A 323 -12.49 6.66 20.80
C SER A 323 -11.70 5.36 20.83
N PHE A 324 -10.48 5.41 21.37
CA PHE A 324 -9.70 4.22 21.68
C PHE A 324 -9.04 4.33 23.06
N THR A 325 -8.73 3.18 23.64
CA THR A 325 -7.93 3.05 24.86
C THR A 325 -6.80 2.08 24.64
N ILE A 326 -5.67 2.35 25.28
CA ILE A 326 -4.48 1.50 25.19
C ILE A 326 -4.09 1.15 26.61
N ASP A 327 -4.15 -0.12 26.94
CA ASP A 327 -3.48 -0.67 28.12
C ASP A 327 -2.07 -1.08 27.69
N TYR A 328 -1.05 -0.70 28.44
CA TYR A 328 0.34 -0.97 28.05
C TYR A 328 1.21 -1.36 29.25
N GLU A 329 2.18 -2.23 29.01
CA GLU A 329 3.21 -2.59 29.97
C GLU A 329 4.55 -1.98 29.54
N TYR A 330 5.33 -1.51 30.51
CA TYR A 330 6.69 -1.03 30.28
C TYR A 330 7.63 -1.47 31.39
N THR A 331 8.88 -1.73 31.01
CA THR A 331 9.96 -2.01 31.95
C THR A 331 10.44 -0.69 32.57
N LYS A 332 10.58 -0.70 33.90
CA LYS A 332 11.23 0.38 34.65
C LYS A 332 12.58 -0.13 35.16
N GLU A 333 13.66 0.54 34.75
CA GLU A 333 14.96 0.39 35.40
C GLU A 333 14.93 1.18 36.71
N ASP A 334 15.28 0.51 37.82
CA ASP A 334 15.34 1.10 39.17
C ASP A 334 16.65 1.85 39.43
#